data_AF-A0A379WD89-F1
#
_entry.id   AF-A0A379WD89-F1
#
_cell.length_a   1.000
_cell.length_b   1.000
_cell.length_c   1.000
_cell.angle_alpha   90.00
_cell.angle_beta   90.00
_cell.angle_gamma   90.00
#
_symmetry.space_group_name_H-M   'P 1'
#
loop_
_entity.id
_entity.type
_entity.pdbx_description
1 polymer ?
#
loop_
_entity_poly.entity_id
_entity_poly.type
_entity_poly.pdbx_seq_one_letter_code
_entity_poly.pdbx_strand_id
1 'polypeptide(L)'
;MTTPFTHETLPADPKAAIRQMKQALRAQIGDVQAVFDRLSATIAARVAEINDLKAQGQPVWPIIPFSELAMGNISDATRAEVKRRGCAVIKGHFPREQALAWDQSMLDYLDKNHFDEVYKGPGDNFFGTLSASRPEIYPVYWSQAQMQARQSEEMALAQSFLNRLWQVEHDGKRWFNPDISIIYPDRIRRRPPGTTSKGLGAHTDSGALERWLLPAYQQVFASVFNGNVEQYDPWNAAHRTEVEEYTVDNTTKCSVFRTFQGWTALSDMLPGQGLLHVVPIPEAMAYILLRPLLDDVPGR
;
A
#
# COMPACT_ATOMS: atom_id res chain seq x y z
N MET A 1 12.21 -22.87 14.76
CA MET A 1 11.59 -24.12 14.27
C MET A 1 10.72 -23.74 13.09
N THR A 2 10.95 -24.31 11.91
CA THR A 2 10.12 -24.07 10.72
C THR A 2 8.74 -24.67 10.96
N THR A 3 7.71 -23.82 10.98
CA THR A 3 6.31 -24.26 11.07
C THR A 3 6.00 -25.08 9.81
N PRO A 4 5.40 -26.28 9.92
CA PRO A 4 5.32 -27.22 8.80
C PRO A 4 4.41 -26.79 7.63
N PHE A 5 3.82 -25.58 7.68
CA PHE A 5 2.89 -25.06 6.68
C PHE A 5 3.43 -23.88 5.86
N THR A 6 4.63 -23.36 6.17
CA THR A 6 5.19 -22.19 5.47
C THR A 6 5.89 -22.59 4.17
N HIS A 7 5.84 -21.72 3.16
CA HIS A 7 6.46 -21.91 1.86
C HIS A 7 7.18 -20.64 1.42
N GLU A 8 8.49 -20.71 1.16
CA GLU A 8 9.30 -19.61 0.61
C GLU A 8 9.01 -19.33 -0.87
N THR A 9 8.50 -20.33 -1.59
CA THR A 9 8.08 -20.23 -2.99
C THR A 9 6.61 -20.61 -3.13
N LEU A 10 6.00 -20.32 -4.28
CA LEU A 10 4.60 -20.66 -4.53
C LEU A 10 4.41 -22.18 -4.35
N PRO A 11 3.53 -22.63 -3.42
CA PRO A 11 3.28 -24.06 -3.24
C PRO A 11 2.69 -24.69 -4.51
N ALA A 12 3.14 -25.89 -4.85
CA ALA A 12 2.61 -26.65 -6.00
C ALA A 12 1.11 -26.97 -5.87
N ASP A 13 0.63 -27.17 -4.62
CA ASP A 13 -0.80 -27.25 -4.30
C ASP A 13 -1.17 -26.15 -3.29
N PRO A 14 -1.59 -24.95 -3.77
CA PRO A 14 -2.00 -23.87 -2.90
C PRO A 14 -3.18 -24.22 -1.99
N LYS A 15 -4.10 -25.07 -2.45
CA LYS A 15 -5.27 -25.46 -1.64
C LYS A 15 -4.84 -26.33 -0.45
N ALA A 16 -3.93 -27.29 -0.67
CA ALA A 16 -3.38 -28.09 0.42
C ALA A 16 -2.60 -27.25 1.43
N ALA A 17 -1.75 -26.34 0.95
CA ALA A 17 -1.00 -25.42 1.82
C ALA A 17 -1.93 -24.54 2.67
N ILE A 18 -2.98 -23.98 2.05
CA ILE A 18 -4.01 -23.19 2.76
C ILE A 18 -4.72 -24.03 3.84
N ARG A 19 -5.11 -25.27 3.54
CA ARG A 19 -5.76 -26.15 4.53
C ARG A 19 -4.86 -26.40 5.74
N GLN A 20 -3.60 -26.74 5.50
CA GLN A 20 -2.63 -27.02 6.57
C GLN A 20 -2.35 -25.77 7.40
N MET A 21 -2.16 -24.62 6.75
CA MET A 21 -1.99 -23.32 7.41
C MET A 21 -3.19 -22.98 8.28
N LYS A 22 -4.43 -23.10 7.77
CA LYS A 22 -5.64 -22.80 8.55
C LYS A 22 -5.74 -23.68 9.79
N GLN A 23 -5.45 -24.98 9.66
CA GLN A 23 -5.46 -25.91 10.79
C GLN A 23 -4.42 -25.53 11.85
N ALA A 24 -3.19 -25.24 11.41
CA ALA A 24 -2.10 -24.88 12.32
C ALA A 24 -2.35 -23.54 13.02
N LEU A 25 -2.79 -22.51 12.31
CA LEU A 25 -3.07 -21.21 12.90
C LEU A 25 -4.27 -21.24 13.84
N ARG A 26 -5.35 -21.97 13.52
CA ARG A 26 -6.47 -22.17 14.45
C ARG A 26 -6.01 -22.82 15.74
N ALA A 27 -5.17 -23.86 15.65
CA ALA A 27 -4.61 -24.53 16.83
C ALA A 27 -3.68 -23.61 17.63
N GLN A 28 -2.88 -22.78 16.97
CA GLN A 28 -1.95 -21.86 17.61
C GLN A 28 -2.66 -20.70 18.33
N ILE A 29 -3.71 -20.14 17.72
CA ILE A 29 -4.48 -19.02 18.28
C ILE A 29 -5.44 -19.51 19.38
N GLY A 30 -6.00 -20.71 19.24
CA GLY A 30 -7.07 -21.20 20.09
C GLY A 30 -8.43 -20.65 19.64
N ASP A 31 -9.05 -19.80 20.44
CA ASP A 31 -10.35 -19.21 20.13
C ASP A 31 -10.21 -18.03 19.14
N VAL A 32 -10.14 -18.36 17.85
CA VAL A 32 -10.03 -17.39 16.77
C VAL A 32 -11.22 -16.41 16.76
N GLN A 33 -12.43 -16.86 17.09
CA GLN A 33 -13.61 -16.02 17.09
C GLN A 33 -13.50 -14.94 18.17
N ALA A 34 -13.12 -15.31 19.40
CA ALA A 34 -12.94 -14.34 20.48
C ALA A 34 -11.83 -13.32 20.19
N VAL A 35 -10.72 -13.74 19.55
CA VAL A 35 -9.67 -12.82 19.10
C VAL A 35 -10.18 -11.89 18.01
N PHE A 36 -10.92 -12.42 17.04
CA PHE A 36 -11.51 -11.64 15.95
C PHE A 36 -12.54 -10.62 16.44
N ASP A 37 -13.36 -10.97 17.43
CA ASP A 37 -14.36 -10.07 18.00
C ASP A 37 -13.71 -8.91 18.76
N ARG A 38 -12.65 -9.18 19.52
CA ARG A 38 -11.87 -8.15 20.24
C ARG A 38 -11.18 -7.18 19.28
N LEU A 39 -10.58 -7.72 18.21
CA LEU A 39 -10.01 -6.90 17.13
C LEU A 39 -11.11 -6.08 16.42
N SER A 40 -12.25 -6.69 16.13
CA SER A 40 -13.38 -6.04 15.46
C SER A 40 -13.93 -4.88 16.27
N ALA A 41 -14.00 -5.00 17.60
CA ALA A 41 -14.39 -3.89 18.47
C ALA A 41 -13.42 -2.69 18.37
N THR A 42 -12.11 -2.97 18.30
CA THR A 42 -11.09 -1.92 18.12
C THR A 42 -11.24 -1.22 16.76
N ILE A 43 -11.42 -1.99 15.69
CA ILE A 43 -11.63 -1.45 14.34
C ILE A 43 -12.95 -0.68 14.25
N ALA A 44 -14.03 -1.18 14.86
CA ALA A 44 -15.32 -0.50 14.91
C ALA A 44 -15.23 0.87 15.60
N ALA A 45 -14.45 0.98 16.69
CA ALA A 45 -14.18 2.26 17.33
C ALA A 45 -13.47 3.24 16.37
N ARG A 46 -12.51 2.77 15.55
CA ARG A 46 -11.88 3.61 14.52
C ARG A 46 -12.85 4.03 13.43
N VAL A 47 -13.75 3.15 13.02
CA VAL A 47 -14.82 3.47 12.06
C VAL A 47 -15.76 4.53 12.62
N ALA A 48 -16.13 4.45 13.91
CA ALA A 48 -16.95 5.46 14.56
C ALA A 48 -16.26 6.84 14.52
N GLU A 49 -14.98 6.92 14.91
CA GLU A 49 -14.21 8.17 14.82
C GLU A 49 -14.15 8.74 13.40
N ILE A 50 -13.93 7.88 12.40
CA ILE A 50 -13.89 8.29 10.99
C ILE A 50 -15.25 8.84 10.55
N ASN A 51 -16.36 8.22 10.98
CA ASN A 51 -17.69 8.69 10.66
C ASN A 51 -18.02 10.01 11.34
N ASP A 52 -17.59 10.20 12.59
CA ASP A 52 -17.77 11.47 13.32
C ASP A 52 -17.01 12.61 12.65
N LEU A 53 -15.76 12.38 12.24
CA LEU A 53 -14.98 13.37 11.48
C LEU A 53 -15.66 13.75 10.16
N LYS A 54 -16.16 12.76 9.42
CA LYS A 54 -16.91 12.99 8.17
C LYS A 54 -18.19 13.78 8.42
N ALA A 55 -18.95 13.45 9.46
CA ALA A 55 -20.18 14.15 9.83
C ALA A 55 -19.93 15.62 10.19
N GLN A 56 -18.76 15.92 10.77
CA GLN A 56 -18.31 17.28 11.06
C GLN A 56 -17.73 18.01 9.84
N GLY A 57 -17.63 17.36 8.69
CA GLY A 57 -16.99 17.93 7.49
C GLY A 57 -15.47 18.07 7.60
N GLN A 58 -14.85 17.40 8.58
CA GLN A 58 -13.39 17.42 8.73
C GLN A 58 -12.71 16.44 7.77
N PRO A 59 -11.49 16.75 7.29
CA PRO A 59 -10.70 15.79 6.55
C PRO A 59 -10.32 14.62 7.46
N VAL A 60 -10.52 13.39 6.97
CA VAL A 60 -10.06 12.18 7.69
C VAL A 60 -8.57 11.92 7.45
N TRP A 61 -8.07 12.35 6.29
CA TRP A 61 -6.66 12.21 5.95
C TRP A 61 -5.87 13.35 6.61
N PRO A 62 -4.76 13.04 7.31
CA PRO A 62 -3.85 14.06 7.79
C PRO A 62 -3.32 14.90 6.63
N ILE A 63 -3.43 16.22 6.75
CA ILE A 63 -2.98 17.17 5.73
C ILE A 63 -1.70 17.84 6.25
N ILE A 64 -0.59 17.63 5.54
CA ILE A 64 0.71 18.19 5.86
C ILE A 64 1.09 19.23 4.81
N PRO A 65 1.23 20.52 5.16
CA PRO A 65 1.83 21.49 4.25
C PRO A 65 3.31 21.14 4.00
N PHE A 66 3.73 21.11 2.73
CA PHE A 66 5.13 20.82 2.40
C PHE A 66 6.10 21.84 2.99
N SER A 67 5.69 23.11 3.15
CA SER A 67 6.50 24.14 3.81
C SER A 67 6.92 23.73 5.24
N GLU A 68 6.00 23.18 6.03
CA GLU A 68 6.29 22.69 7.38
C GLU A 68 7.21 21.47 7.35
N LEU A 69 7.02 20.59 6.35
CA LEU A 69 7.87 19.40 6.17
C LEU A 69 9.30 19.82 5.81
N ALA A 70 9.47 20.72 4.85
CA ALA A 70 10.76 21.23 4.38
C ALA A 70 11.53 21.97 5.48
N MET A 71 10.82 22.66 6.39
CA MET A 71 11.43 23.32 7.56
C MET A 71 11.69 22.37 8.74
N GLY A 72 11.24 21.12 8.67
CA GLY A 72 11.36 20.16 9.78
C GLY A 72 10.41 20.40 10.96
N ASN A 73 9.34 21.17 10.77
CA ASN A 73 8.43 21.66 11.81
C ASN A 73 7.17 20.79 11.99
N ILE A 74 7.19 19.54 11.52
CA ILE A 74 6.05 18.63 11.68
C ILE A 74 5.91 18.18 13.14
N SER A 75 4.80 18.59 13.77
CA SER A 75 4.49 18.27 15.17
C SER A 75 4.34 16.77 15.43
N ASP A 76 4.59 16.36 16.68
CA ASP A 76 4.36 14.98 17.13
C ASP A 76 2.88 14.57 17.00
N ALA A 77 1.95 15.51 17.19
CA ALA A 77 0.52 15.26 17.00
C ALA A 77 0.22 14.86 15.54
N THR A 78 0.78 15.59 14.57
CA THR A 78 0.63 15.27 13.14
C THR A 78 1.28 13.92 12.81
N ARG A 79 2.48 13.63 13.35
CA ARG A 79 3.14 12.32 13.18
C ARG A 79 2.29 11.19 13.73
N ALA A 80 1.72 11.37 14.92
CA ALA A 80 0.82 10.39 15.54
C ALA A 80 -0.47 10.22 14.72
N GLU A 81 -1.00 11.28 14.13
CA GLU A 81 -2.19 11.21 13.27
C GLU A 81 -1.92 10.43 11.98
N VAL A 82 -0.78 10.65 11.32
CA VAL A 82 -0.35 9.83 10.17
C VAL A 82 -0.22 8.37 10.58
N LYS A 83 0.38 8.10 11.74
CA LYS A 83 0.47 6.73 12.26
C LYS A 83 -0.89 6.11 12.55
N ARG A 84 -1.84 6.90 13.07
CA ARG A 84 -3.21 6.48 13.37
C ARG A 84 -4.03 6.16 12.11
N ARG A 85 -3.84 6.94 11.05
CA ARG A 85 -4.64 6.86 9.81
C ARG A 85 -3.98 6.05 8.70
N GLY A 86 -2.68 5.81 8.77
CA GLY A 86 -1.96 5.03 7.75
C GLY A 86 -1.85 5.73 6.39
N CYS A 87 -2.15 7.02 6.32
CA CYS A 87 -2.11 7.82 5.10
C CYS A 87 -1.82 9.29 5.42
N ALA A 88 -1.44 10.06 4.39
CA ALA A 88 -1.20 11.50 4.48
C ALA A 88 -1.41 12.17 3.11
N VAL A 89 -1.75 13.46 3.13
CA VAL A 89 -1.71 14.33 1.95
C VAL A 89 -0.65 15.41 2.19
N ILE A 90 0.40 15.43 1.36
CA ILE A 90 1.40 16.51 1.38
C ILE A 90 0.95 17.62 0.43
N LYS A 91 0.39 18.70 0.97
CA LYS A 91 -0.11 19.84 0.19
C LYS A 91 1.04 20.72 -0.26
N GLY A 92 1.04 21.08 -1.55
CA GLY A 92 2.09 21.92 -2.13
C GLY A 92 3.45 21.22 -2.18
N HIS A 93 3.48 19.87 -2.27
CA HIS A 93 4.72 19.10 -2.38
C HIS A 93 5.61 19.60 -3.52
N PHE A 94 4.99 19.93 -4.65
CA PHE A 94 5.62 20.65 -5.75
C PHE A 94 4.80 21.90 -6.09
N PRO A 95 5.45 22.97 -6.58
CA PRO A 95 4.75 24.09 -7.21
C PRO A 95 3.79 23.61 -8.30
N ARG A 96 2.59 24.21 -8.33
CA ARG A 96 1.55 23.82 -9.30
C ARG A 96 2.02 23.97 -10.75
N GLU A 97 2.75 25.04 -11.05
CA GLU A 97 3.29 25.29 -12.39
C GLU A 97 4.24 24.17 -12.84
N GLN A 98 5.10 23.68 -11.94
CA GLN A 98 6.00 22.56 -12.21
C GLN A 98 5.22 21.26 -12.49
N ALA A 99 4.19 20.97 -11.68
CA ALA A 99 3.35 19.79 -11.89
C ALA A 99 2.61 19.83 -13.24
N LEU A 100 2.08 20.99 -13.64
CA LEU A 100 1.42 21.16 -14.94
C LEU A 100 2.40 21.10 -16.12
N ALA A 101 3.60 21.68 -15.97
CA ALA A 101 4.65 21.57 -16.98
C ALA A 101 5.10 20.11 -17.15
N TRP A 102 5.19 19.34 -16.05
CA TRP A 102 5.41 17.91 -16.11
C TRP A 102 4.29 17.17 -16.82
N ASP A 103 3.01 17.46 -16.56
CA ASP A 103 1.90 16.84 -17.30
C ASP A 103 1.99 17.08 -18.81
N GLN A 104 2.24 18.34 -19.21
CA GLN A 104 2.41 18.68 -20.62
C GLN A 104 3.61 17.97 -21.23
N SER A 105 4.75 17.92 -20.54
CA SER A 105 5.94 17.23 -21.05
C SER A 105 5.73 15.71 -21.22
N MET A 106 4.89 15.09 -20.38
CA MET A 106 4.51 13.69 -20.54
C MET A 106 3.59 13.49 -21.74
N LEU A 107 2.65 14.40 -22.00
CA LEU A 107 1.81 14.37 -23.20
C LEU A 107 2.67 14.44 -24.47
N ASP A 108 3.57 15.41 -24.53
CA ASP A 108 4.48 15.58 -25.66
C ASP A 108 5.38 14.36 -25.84
N TYR A 109 5.80 13.74 -24.73
CA TYR A 109 6.57 12.49 -24.77
C TYR A 109 5.77 11.33 -25.36
N LEU A 110 4.51 11.14 -24.97
CA LEU A 110 3.66 10.08 -25.51
C LEU A 110 3.37 10.31 -27.01
N ASP A 111 3.08 11.55 -27.40
CA ASP A 111 2.73 11.94 -28.77
C ASP A 111 3.91 11.77 -29.72
N LYS A 112 5.09 12.31 -29.37
CA LYS A 112 6.32 12.17 -30.19
C LYS A 112 6.73 10.73 -30.43
N ASN A 113 6.35 9.81 -29.54
CA ASN A 113 6.64 8.38 -29.65
C ASN A 113 5.45 7.57 -30.19
N HIS A 114 4.40 8.23 -30.68
CA HIS A 114 3.21 7.60 -31.28
C HIS A 114 2.60 6.51 -30.37
N PHE A 115 2.54 6.76 -29.06
CA PHE A 115 2.17 5.73 -28.07
C PHE A 115 0.82 5.07 -28.39
N ASP A 116 -0.18 5.87 -28.77
CA ASP A 116 -1.53 5.38 -29.08
C ASP A 116 -1.57 4.41 -30.28
N GLU A 117 -0.60 4.49 -31.20
CA GLU A 117 -0.52 3.63 -32.38
C GLU A 117 0.16 2.28 -32.06
N VAL A 118 1.11 2.29 -31.13
CA VAL A 118 1.93 1.12 -30.79
C VAL A 118 1.38 0.32 -29.60
N TYR A 119 0.48 0.90 -28.80
CA TYR A 119 -0.07 0.25 -27.62
C TYR A 119 -0.94 -0.96 -27.98
N LYS A 120 -0.55 -2.15 -27.50
CA LYS A 120 -1.21 -3.43 -27.81
C LYS A 120 -2.23 -3.91 -26.77
N GLY A 121 -2.55 -3.08 -25.78
CA GLY A 121 -3.40 -3.44 -24.64
C GLY A 121 -2.63 -3.77 -23.37
N PRO A 122 -3.33 -4.16 -22.28
CA PRO A 122 -2.70 -4.46 -20.99
C PRO A 122 -1.68 -5.59 -21.14
N GLY A 123 -0.43 -5.34 -20.75
CA GLY A 123 0.62 -6.37 -20.73
C GLY A 123 0.49 -7.37 -19.58
N ASP A 124 -0.39 -7.07 -18.62
CA ASP A 124 -0.73 -7.91 -17.48
C ASP A 124 -2.25 -8.05 -17.37
N ASN A 125 -2.70 -9.13 -16.71
CA ASN A 125 -4.11 -9.33 -16.39
C ASN A 125 -4.39 -9.08 -14.90
N PHE A 126 -3.54 -8.30 -14.22
CA PHE A 126 -3.60 -8.11 -12.77
C PHE A 126 -4.94 -7.48 -12.34
N PHE A 127 -5.54 -6.66 -13.21
CA PHE A 127 -6.84 -6.02 -12.96
C PHE A 127 -8.01 -6.51 -13.83
N GLY A 128 -7.82 -7.55 -14.67
CA GLY A 128 -8.88 -8.36 -15.31
C GLY A 128 -9.97 -7.69 -16.18
N THR A 129 -10.13 -6.36 -16.15
CA THR A 129 -11.39 -5.70 -16.53
C THR A 129 -11.23 -4.38 -17.30
N LEU A 130 -10.00 -3.98 -17.63
CA LEU A 130 -9.74 -2.72 -18.34
C LEU A 130 -9.56 -2.98 -19.84
N SER A 131 -10.66 -3.08 -20.58
CA SER A 131 -10.69 -3.11 -22.05
C SER A 131 -11.01 -1.72 -22.59
N ALA A 132 -10.00 -0.89 -22.84
CA ALA A 132 -10.17 0.43 -23.48
C ALA A 132 -9.10 0.65 -24.57
N SER A 133 -9.47 1.35 -25.64
CA SER A 133 -8.56 1.74 -26.74
C SER A 133 -7.44 2.68 -26.30
N ARG A 134 -7.65 3.42 -25.21
CA ARG A 134 -6.61 4.12 -24.43
C ARG A 134 -6.61 3.58 -23.01
N PRO A 135 -5.47 3.12 -22.48
CA PRO A 135 -5.43 2.61 -21.12
C PRO A 135 -5.53 3.78 -20.13
N GLU A 136 -6.21 3.59 -19.00
CA GLU A 136 -6.14 4.57 -17.91
C GLU A 136 -4.76 4.57 -17.23
N ILE A 137 -4.05 3.43 -17.28
CA ILE A 137 -2.71 3.24 -16.72
C ILE A 137 -1.73 3.04 -17.87
N TYR A 138 -0.79 3.98 -18.02
CA TYR A 138 0.21 3.94 -19.09
C TYR A 138 1.48 3.24 -18.57
N PRO A 139 1.94 2.15 -19.21
CA PRO A 139 3.15 1.43 -18.83
C PRO A 139 4.42 2.15 -19.35
N VAL A 140 4.58 3.42 -18.99
CA VAL A 140 5.75 4.26 -19.30
C VAL A 140 6.48 4.59 -18.01
N TYR A 141 7.81 4.54 -18.05
CA TYR A 141 8.63 4.52 -16.83
C TYR A 141 9.70 5.60 -16.80
N TRP A 142 10.13 6.10 -17.96
CA TRP A 142 11.39 6.84 -18.10
C TRP A 142 11.23 8.24 -18.68
N SER A 143 10.03 8.82 -18.65
CA SER A 143 9.86 10.22 -19.05
C SER A 143 10.70 11.14 -18.14
N GLN A 144 11.13 12.28 -18.68
CA GLN A 144 11.91 13.25 -17.91
C GLN A 144 11.14 13.73 -16.67
N ALA A 145 9.83 13.98 -16.81
CA ALA A 145 8.95 14.33 -15.69
C ALA A 145 9.00 13.30 -14.55
N GLN A 146 8.85 12.01 -14.88
CA GLN A 146 8.89 10.94 -13.89
C GLN A 146 10.25 10.89 -13.18
N MET A 147 11.35 10.92 -13.92
CA MET A 147 12.69 10.80 -13.33
C MET A 147 13.09 12.04 -12.52
N GLN A 148 12.77 13.24 -13.00
CA GLN A 148 13.01 14.49 -12.26
C GLN A 148 12.23 14.52 -10.95
N ALA A 149 10.93 14.17 -10.96
CA ALA A 149 10.14 14.14 -9.73
C ALA A 149 10.71 13.12 -8.73
N ARG A 150 11.11 11.92 -9.18
CA ARG A 150 11.66 10.86 -8.30
C ARG A 150 12.99 11.24 -7.65
N GLN A 151 13.87 11.93 -8.37
CA GLN A 151 15.19 12.32 -7.87
C GLN A 151 15.23 13.73 -7.25
N SER A 152 14.09 14.42 -7.19
CA SER A 152 14.00 15.76 -6.62
C SER A 152 14.31 15.77 -5.11
N GLU A 153 14.84 16.90 -4.63
CA GLU A 153 15.13 17.07 -3.21
C GLU A 153 13.85 17.05 -2.37
N GLU A 154 12.77 17.64 -2.89
CA GLU A 154 11.46 17.66 -2.26
C GLU A 154 10.89 16.25 -2.08
N MET A 155 11.11 15.35 -3.05
CA MET A 155 10.74 13.95 -2.91
C MET A 155 11.59 13.25 -1.85
N ALA A 156 12.91 13.49 -1.84
CA ALA A 156 13.80 12.91 -0.82
C ALA A 156 13.41 13.33 0.60
N LEU A 157 13.06 14.60 0.81
CA LEU A 157 12.55 15.13 2.08
C LEU A 157 11.26 14.41 2.52
N ALA A 158 10.29 14.29 1.61
CA ALA A 158 9.02 13.62 1.91
C ALA A 158 9.22 12.12 2.22
N GLN A 159 10.06 11.43 1.45
CA GLN A 159 10.36 10.01 1.65
C GLN A 159 11.08 9.77 2.98
N SER A 160 12.10 10.56 3.31
CA SER A 160 12.78 10.47 4.60
C SER A 160 11.82 10.70 5.77
N PHE A 161 10.98 11.74 5.69
CA PHE A 161 9.97 12.02 6.70
C PHE A 161 9.03 10.82 6.93
N LEU A 162 8.47 10.25 5.87
CA LEU A 162 7.53 9.13 5.95
C LEU A 162 8.20 7.86 6.47
N ASN A 163 9.40 7.54 5.98
CA ASN A 163 10.19 6.40 6.42
C ASN A 163 10.50 6.46 7.92
N ARG A 164 10.74 7.67 8.47
CA ARG A 164 11.03 7.89 9.89
C ARG A 164 9.83 7.70 10.83
N LEU A 165 8.61 7.48 10.30
CA LEU A 165 7.45 7.12 11.12
C LEU A 165 7.49 5.66 11.59
N TRP A 166 8.30 4.83 10.92
CA TRP A 166 8.49 3.42 11.22
C TRP A 166 9.50 3.22 12.35
N GLN A 167 9.31 2.18 13.16
CA GLN A 167 10.34 1.67 14.05
C GLN A 167 11.35 0.88 13.19
N VAL A 168 12.45 1.52 12.82
CA VAL A 168 13.47 0.97 11.92
C VAL A 168 14.50 0.10 12.66
N GLU A 169 14.63 0.28 13.97
CA GLU A 169 15.56 -0.48 14.81
C GLU A 169 14.77 -1.41 15.74
N HIS A 170 15.10 -2.70 15.68
CA HIS A 170 14.49 -3.76 16.50
C HIS A 170 15.52 -4.87 16.73
N ASP A 171 15.62 -5.38 17.95
CA ASP A 171 16.57 -6.44 18.34
C ASP A 171 18.02 -6.19 17.94
N GLY A 172 18.49 -4.94 18.09
CA GLY A 172 19.85 -4.53 17.73
C GLY A 172 20.16 -4.51 16.22
N LYS A 173 19.16 -4.76 15.38
CA LYS A 173 19.25 -4.67 13.91
C LYS A 173 18.53 -3.41 13.42
N ARG A 174 19.19 -2.66 12.54
CA ARG A 174 18.56 -1.62 11.72
C ARG A 174 18.04 -2.27 10.43
N TRP A 175 16.74 -2.22 10.20
CA TRP A 175 16.06 -2.93 9.12
C TRP A 175 16.23 -2.27 7.74
N PHE A 176 16.29 -0.94 7.69
CA PHE A 176 16.60 -0.18 6.48
C PHE A 176 17.21 1.18 6.83
N ASN A 177 17.74 1.90 5.84
CA ASN A 177 18.14 3.30 6.03
C ASN A 177 16.94 4.21 5.71
N PRO A 178 16.33 4.93 6.68
CA PRO A 178 15.13 5.71 6.41
C PRO A 178 15.40 6.96 5.55
N ASP A 179 16.66 7.41 5.46
CA ASP A 179 17.02 8.66 4.78
C ASP A 179 17.36 8.50 3.30
N ILE A 180 17.42 7.27 2.79
CA ILE A 180 17.71 7.00 1.39
C ILE A 180 16.70 5.98 0.87
N SER A 181 15.89 6.39 -0.09
CA SER A 181 14.98 5.49 -0.81
C SER A 181 15.53 5.20 -2.20
N ILE A 182 15.32 3.98 -2.68
CA ILE A 182 15.67 3.60 -4.05
C ILE A 182 14.74 4.31 -5.04
N ILE A 183 15.22 4.51 -6.27
CA ILE A 183 14.33 4.84 -7.37
C ILE A 183 13.55 3.58 -7.74
N TYR A 184 12.24 3.60 -7.51
CA TYR A 184 11.31 2.57 -7.96
C TYR A 184 10.51 3.09 -9.16
N PRO A 185 10.88 2.72 -10.40
CA PRO A 185 10.19 3.19 -11.61
C PRO A 185 8.80 2.54 -11.70
N ASP A 186 7.77 3.36 -11.59
CA ASP A 186 6.37 2.93 -11.72
C ASP A 186 5.68 3.66 -12.89
N ARG A 187 4.49 3.17 -13.22
CA ARG A 187 3.59 3.61 -14.27
C ARG A 187 3.00 5.00 -13.97
N ILE A 188 2.29 5.56 -14.94
CA ILE A 188 1.45 6.76 -14.73
C ILE A 188 -0.01 6.42 -14.95
N ARG A 189 -0.91 7.21 -14.34
CA ARG A 189 -2.35 7.11 -14.59
C ARG A 189 -2.85 8.41 -15.22
N ARG A 190 -3.55 8.31 -16.35
CA ARG A 190 -4.10 9.45 -17.07
C ARG A 190 -5.56 9.18 -17.47
N ARG A 191 -6.45 10.10 -17.09
CA ARG A 191 -7.88 10.05 -17.37
C ARG A 191 -8.33 11.41 -17.94
N PRO A 192 -8.43 11.56 -19.28
CA PRO A 192 -8.88 12.83 -19.87
C PRO A 192 -10.33 13.16 -19.48
N PRO A 193 -10.75 14.44 -19.56
CA PRO A 193 -12.15 14.83 -19.36
C PRO A 193 -13.11 14.00 -20.21
N GLY A 194 -14.23 13.59 -19.62
CA GLY A 194 -15.21 12.70 -20.27
C GLY A 194 -14.94 11.20 -20.09
N THR A 195 -13.83 10.81 -19.45
CA THR A 195 -13.51 9.39 -19.18
C THR A 195 -14.54 8.77 -18.22
N THR A 196 -15.18 7.68 -18.66
CA THR A 196 -16.02 6.82 -17.81
C THR A 196 -15.21 5.57 -17.41
N SER A 197 -15.18 5.26 -16.11
CA SER A 197 -14.40 4.15 -15.56
C SER A 197 -15.22 3.38 -14.54
N LYS A 198 -14.98 2.06 -14.43
CA LYS A 198 -15.49 1.26 -13.30
C LYS A 198 -14.65 1.44 -12.02
N GLY A 199 -13.52 2.15 -12.11
CA GLY A 199 -12.57 2.29 -11.03
C GLY A 199 -11.85 0.98 -10.70
N LEU A 200 -11.32 0.90 -9.49
CA LEU A 200 -10.64 -0.28 -8.96
C LEU A 200 -11.33 -0.72 -7.67
N GLY A 201 -11.54 -2.04 -7.52
CA GLY A 201 -12.03 -2.62 -6.28
C GLY A 201 -11.04 -2.42 -5.13
N ALA A 202 -11.53 -2.44 -3.89
CA ALA A 202 -10.67 -2.36 -2.71
C ALA A 202 -9.74 -3.58 -2.66
N HIS A 203 -8.44 -3.33 -2.47
CA HIS A 203 -7.40 -4.35 -2.39
C HIS A 203 -6.24 -3.84 -1.54
N THR A 204 -5.30 -4.74 -1.24
CA THR A 204 -3.98 -4.42 -0.69
C THR A 204 -2.93 -5.04 -1.61
N ASP A 205 -1.90 -4.29 -1.95
CA ASP A 205 -0.73 -4.82 -2.68
C ASP A 205 0.28 -5.46 -1.71
N SER A 206 1.52 -5.67 -2.16
CA SER A 206 2.62 -6.19 -1.36
C SER A 206 2.37 -7.62 -0.85
N GLY A 207 2.01 -8.52 -1.77
CA GLY A 207 1.68 -9.91 -1.51
C GLY A 207 0.22 -10.16 -1.12
N ALA A 208 -0.25 -11.38 -1.42
CA ALA A 208 -1.58 -11.87 -1.10
C ALA A 208 -1.47 -13.17 -0.29
N LEU A 209 -1.34 -14.32 -0.95
CA LEU A 209 -1.23 -15.63 -0.30
C LEU A 209 0.01 -15.72 0.61
N GLU A 210 1.08 -15.05 0.20
CA GLU A 210 2.33 -14.86 0.92
C GLU A 210 2.13 -14.40 2.36
N ARG A 211 1.11 -13.57 2.62
CA ARG A 211 0.84 -13.02 3.96
C ARG A 211 0.57 -14.09 5.01
N TRP A 212 0.11 -15.26 4.59
CA TRP A 212 -0.05 -16.43 5.46
C TRP A 212 1.09 -17.44 5.31
N LEU A 213 1.59 -17.65 4.10
CA LEU A 213 2.48 -18.77 3.82
C LEU A 213 3.98 -18.43 3.91
N LEU A 214 4.40 -17.19 3.71
CA LEU A 214 5.82 -16.85 3.78
C LEU A 214 6.34 -16.88 5.23
N PRO A 215 7.51 -17.47 5.48
CA PRO A 215 8.16 -17.42 6.80
C PRO A 215 8.37 -15.98 7.30
N ALA A 216 8.80 -15.06 6.43
CA ALA A 216 8.99 -13.65 6.79
C ALA A 216 7.68 -13.01 7.25
N TYR A 217 6.56 -13.24 6.57
CA TYR A 217 5.27 -12.71 6.99
C TYR A 217 4.74 -13.36 8.27
N GLN A 218 5.04 -14.63 8.54
CA GLN A 218 4.77 -15.23 9.84
C GLN A 218 5.50 -14.52 10.98
N GLN A 219 6.71 -13.98 10.74
CA GLN A 219 7.41 -13.14 11.72
C GLN A 219 6.78 -11.75 11.83
N VAL A 220 6.52 -11.07 10.71
CA VAL A 220 5.89 -9.73 10.66
C VAL A 220 4.55 -9.71 11.42
N PHE A 221 3.75 -10.76 11.26
CA PHE A 221 2.41 -10.86 11.83
C PHE A 221 2.33 -11.83 13.03
N ALA A 222 3.45 -12.14 13.68
CA ALA A 222 3.51 -13.12 14.77
C ALA A 222 2.47 -12.83 15.88
N SER A 223 2.34 -11.55 16.28
CA SER A 223 1.34 -11.12 17.29
C SER A 223 -0.11 -11.28 16.83
N VAL A 224 -0.37 -11.24 15.52
CA VAL A 224 -1.71 -11.52 14.98
C VAL A 224 -1.97 -13.03 15.03
N PHE A 225 -1.01 -13.83 14.58
CA PHE A 225 -1.15 -15.28 14.45
C PHE A 225 -0.95 -16.06 15.76
N ASN A 226 -0.60 -15.42 16.87
CA ASN A 226 -0.60 -16.03 18.20
C ASN A 226 -1.75 -15.53 19.11
N GLY A 227 -2.62 -14.64 18.59
CA GLY A 227 -3.79 -14.14 19.32
C GLY A 227 -3.56 -12.87 20.14
N ASN A 228 -2.31 -12.39 20.27
CA ASN A 228 -1.94 -11.15 20.96
C ASN A 228 -2.09 -9.93 20.04
N VAL A 229 -3.25 -9.78 19.39
CA VAL A 229 -3.48 -8.80 18.32
C VAL A 229 -3.22 -7.34 18.73
N GLU A 230 -3.33 -7.03 20.02
CA GLU A 230 -3.03 -5.71 20.59
C GLU A 230 -1.54 -5.34 20.56
N GLN A 231 -0.66 -6.34 20.48
CA GLN A 231 0.79 -6.17 20.40
C GLN A 231 1.27 -5.96 18.96
N TYR A 232 0.39 -6.16 17.97
CA TYR A 232 0.72 -5.89 16.58
C TYR A 232 0.86 -4.39 16.32
N ASP A 233 2.07 -3.97 15.94
CA ASP A 233 2.34 -2.61 15.46
C ASP A 233 2.49 -2.60 13.92
N PRO A 234 1.58 -1.96 13.18
CA PRO A 234 1.72 -1.76 11.75
C PRO A 234 3.02 -1.04 11.35
N TRP A 235 3.62 -0.27 12.25
CA TRP A 235 4.80 0.56 12.03
C TRP A 235 6.12 -0.09 12.44
N ASN A 236 6.11 -1.36 12.88
CA ASN A 236 7.34 -2.11 13.10
C ASN A 236 7.91 -2.61 11.76
N ALA A 237 9.16 -2.25 11.46
CA ALA A 237 9.85 -2.64 10.23
C ALA A 237 10.33 -4.10 10.23
N ALA A 238 10.36 -4.76 11.39
CA ALA A 238 10.96 -6.07 11.56
C ALA A 238 10.45 -7.08 10.52
N HIS A 239 11.39 -7.78 9.87
CA HIS A 239 11.18 -8.83 8.87
C HIS A 239 10.52 -8.41 7.54
N ARG A 240 10.03 -7.17 7.40
CA ARG A 240 9.34 -6.73 6.18
C ARG A 240 10.23 -6.67 4.96
N THR A 241 11.53 -6.41 5.15
CA THR A 241 12.54 -6.40 4.09
C THR A 241 13.00 -7.79 3.68
N GLU A 242 12.54 -8.85 4.35
CA GLU A 242 12.87 -10.25 4.08
C GLU A 242 11.76 -10.96 3.29
N VAL A 243 10.67 -10.23 2.96
CA VAL A 243 9.55 -10.73 2.16
C VAL A 243 9.91 -10.65 0.67
N GLU A 244 9.85 -11.80 0.00
CA GLU A 244 9.94 -11.91 -1.46
C GLU A 244 8.62 -12.45 -2.00
N GLU A 245 7.90 -11.66 -2.79
CA GLU A 245 6.63 -12.07 -3.40
C GLU A 245 6.81 -13.25 -4.36
N TYR A 246 5.82 -14.14 -4.39
CA TYR A 246 5.83 -15.28 -5.30
C TYR A 246 5.86 -14.80 -6.76
N THR A 247 6.64 -15.50 -7.57
CA THR A 247 6.72 -15.22 -9.01
C THR A 247 5.67 -16.07 -9.73
N VAL A 248 4.71 -15.41 -10.36
CA VAL A 248 3.73 -16.03 -11.26
C VAL A 248 4.03 -15.50 -12.66
N ASP A 249 4.04 -16.40 -13.65
CA ASP A 249 4.37 -16.04 -15.02
C ASP A 249 3.46 -14.92 -15.55
N ASN A 250 4.07 -13.96 -16.24
CA ASN A 250 3.42 -12.78 -16.82
C ASN A 250 2.47 -12.00 -15.88
N THR A 251 2.73 -12.01 -14.58
CA THR A 251 1.91 -11.33 -13.57
C THR A 251 2.72 -10.23 -12.87
N THR A 252 2.11 -9.06 -12.69
CA THR A 252 2.71 -7.97 -11.91
C THR A 252 3.01 -8.42 -10.49
N LYS A 253 4.23 -8.18 -10.03
CA LYS A 253 4.64 -8.35 -8.63
C LYS A 253 5.44 -7.13 -8.16
N CYS A 254 5.51 -6.95 -6.85
CA CYS A 254 6.38 -5.98 -6.21
C CYS A 254 7.53 -6.70 -5.52
N SER A 255 8.75 -6.59 -6.06
CA SER A 255 9.96 -7.19 -5.48
C SER A 255 10.73 -6.22 -4.57
N VAL A 256 10.04 -5.24 -3.98
CA VAL A 256 10.67 -4.23 -3.13
C VAL A 256 9.83 -3.97 -1.89
N PHE A 257 10.50 -3.72 -0.76
CA PHE A 257 9.83 -3.21 0.43
C PHE A 257 9.46 -1.73 0.24
N ARG A 258 8.18 -1.42 0.44
CA ARG A 258 7.64 -0.05 0.41
C ARG A 258 7.01 0.27 1.75
N THR A 259 7.53 1.27 2.44
CA THR A 259 6.93 1.82 3.68
C THR A 259 5.58 2.47 3.39
N PHE A 260 5.51 3.22 2.30
CA PHE A 260 4.30 3.83 1.78
C PHE A 260 4.22 3.63 0.27
N GLN A 261 2.99 3.45 -0.23
CA GLN A 261 2.68 3.74 -1.62
C GLN A 261 2.25 5.21 -1.74
N GLY A 262 2.40 5.80 -2.91
CA GLY A 262 2.04 7.19 -3.14
C GLY A 262 2.12 7.57 -4.61
N TRP A 263 1.55 8.72 -4.95
CA TRP A 263 1.61 9.32 -6.28
C TRP A 263 1.56 10.85 -6.18
N THR A 264 2.20 11.52 -7.12
CA THR A 264 2.16 12.98 -7.25
C THR A 264 1.05 13.38 -8.20
N ALA A 265 0.19 14.31 -7.80
CA ALA A 265 -0.85 14.84 -8.66
C ALA A 265 -0.25 15.75 -9.75
N LEU A 266 -0.50 15.42 -11.01
CA LEU A 266 -0.11 16.25 -12.17
C LEU A 266 -1.28 17.07 -12.73
N SER A 267 -2.47 16.87 -12.17
CA SER A 267 -3.69 17.64 -12.43
C SER A 267 -4.49 17.81 -11.14
N ASP A 268 -5.38 18.79 -11.13
CA ASP A 268 -6.28 19.01 -10.01
C ASP A 268 -7.30 17.85 -9.89
N MET A 269 -7.43 17.31 -8.67
CA MET A 269 -8.31 16.17 -8.38
C MET A 269 -9.62 16.67 -7.77
N LEU A 270 -10.67 16.78 -8.59
CA LEU A 270 -11.95 17.34 -8.17
C LEU A 270 -12.84 16.30 -7.43
N PRO A 271 -13.65 16.74 -6.44
CA PRO A 271 -14.61 15.86 -5.77
C PRO A 271 -15.52 15.10 -6.74
N GLY A 272 -15.72 13.81 -6.50
CA GLY A 272 -16.61 12.96 -7.29
C GLY A 272 -16.05 12.43 -8.62
N GLN A 273 -14.82 12.78 -9.02
CA GLN A 273 -14.25 12.42 -10.33
C GLN A 273 -13.49 11.08 -10.35
N GLY A 274 -13.94 10.09 -9.56
CA GLY A 274 -13.26 8.79 -9.43
C GLY A 274 -11.93 8.91 -8.70
N LEU A 275 -11.98 9.37 -7.45
CA LEU A 275 -10.82 9.61 -6.60
C LEU A 275 -10.32 8.34 -5.92
N LEU A 276 -9.06 8.37 -5.48
CA LEU A 276 -8.52 7.37 -4.56
C LEU A 276 -9.34 7.38 -3.26
N HIS A 277 -9.73 6.20 -2.80
CA HIS A 277 -10.27 5.96 -1.47
C HIS A 277 -9.32 5.04 -0.70
N VAL A 278 -9.28 5.19 0.62
CA VAL A 278 -8.54 4.30 1.51
C VAL A 278 -9.40 3.95 2.71
N VAL A 279 -9.07 2.84 3.37
CA VAL A 279 -9.51 2.54 4.73
C VAL A 279 -8.41 3.05 5.68
N PRO A 280 -8.59 4.20 6.37
CA PRO A 280 -7.51 4.85 7.11
C PRO A 280 -7.36 4.23 8.51
N ILE A 281 -7.11 2.92 8.53
CA ILE A 281 -6.95 2.05 9.69
C ILE A 281 -5.83 1.05 9.34
N PRO A 282 -4.54 1.39 9.53
CA PRO A 282 -3.43 0.52 9.13
C PRO A 282 -3.47 -0.86 9.81
N GLU A 283 -4.01 -0.95 11.03
CA GLU A 283 -4.21 -2.21 11.76
C GLU A 283 -5.31 -3.12 11.18
N ALA A 284 -6.08 -2.66 10.17
CA ALA A 284 -7.08 -3.48 9.48
C ALA A 284 -6.49 -4.72 8.79
N MET A 285 -5.18 -4.74 8.54
CA MET A 285 -4.50 -5.94 8.06
C MET A 285 -4.72 -7.15 9.00
N ALA A 286 -4.72 -6.94 10.32
CA ALA A 286 -4.99 -8.03 11.26
C ALA A 286 -6.38 -8.66 11.04
N TYR A 287 -7.38 -7.85 10.67
CA TYR A 287 -8.72 -8.34 10.37
C TYR A 287 -8.72 -9.19 9.10
N ILE A 288 -8.03 -8.72 8.05
CA ILE A 288 -7.87 -9.46 6.79
C ILE A 288 -7.19 -10.81 7.05
N LEU A 289 -6.18 -10.85 7.91
CA LEU A 289 -5.42 -12.07 8.23
C LEU A 289 -6.24 -13.12 8.99
N LEU A 290 -7.07 -12.68 9.94
CA LEU A 290 -7.88 -13.58 10.77
C LEU A 290 -9.19 -13.99 10.09
N ARG A 291 -9.77 -13.17 9.21
CA ARG A 291 -11.08 -13.43 8.58
C ARG A 291 -11.20 -14.80 7.89
N PRO A 292 -10.20 -15.31 7.14
CA PRO A 292 -10.27 -16.63 6.51
C PRO A 292 -10.17 -17.81 7.50
N LEU A 293 -9.80 -17.55 8.76
CA LEU A 293 -9.66 -18.55 9.81
C LEU A 293 -10.99 -18.80 10.55
N LEU A 294 -12.01 -17.96 10.37
CA LEU A 294 -13.36 -18.21 10.91
C LEU A 294 -13.98 -19.48 10.31
N ASP A 295 -14.98 -20.04 10.99
CA ASP A 295 -15.62 -21.31 10.65
C ASP A 295 -16.56 -21.21 9.44
N ASP A 296 -17.11 -20.02 9.18
CA ASP A 296 -17.94 -19.70 8.02
C ASP A 296 -17.15 -19.63 6.71
N VAL A 297 -15.81 -19.65 6.76
CA VAL A 297 -14.96 -19.77 5.58
C VAL A 297 -14.50 -21.22 5.45
N PRO A 298 -14.82 -21.91 4.33
CA PRO A 298 -14.43 -23.29 4.11
C PRO A 298 -12.96 -23.54 4.43
N GLY A 299 -12.74 -24.54 5.30
CA GLY A 299 -11.43 -25.04 5.66
C GLY A 299 -11.01 -26.28 4.87
N ARG A 300 -11.81 -26.70 3.87
CA ARG A 300 -11.62 -27.89 3.04
C ARG A 300 -11.48 -27.50 1.57
#